data_AF-A0A7X3KUS4-F1
#
_entry.id   AF-A0A7X3KUS4-F1
#
_cell.length_a   1.000
_cell.length_b   1.000
_cell.length_c   1.000
_cell.angle_alpha   90.00
_cell.angle_beta   90.00
_cell.angle_gamma   90.00
#
_symmetry.space_group_name_H-M   'P 1'
#
loop_
_entity.id
_entity.type
_entity.pdbx_description
1 polymer ?
#
loop_
_entity_poly.entity_id
_entity_poly.type
_entity_poly.pdbx_seq_one_letter_code
_entity_poly.pdbx_strand_id
1 'polypeptide(L)'
;MHYWNQDNFQSLTAIAEAYADRPGCEGFAAYCQLRERGLKKPALQALAGFIAACRHAPLDVQRERACELAALHYHTPAAHQLLAQPLRVYLGQILEAWCQEAPPSPVPYRWAAVIKEDTAYFHQALEQDPNDAIALYRLAVAYLGQVDYQTHHLGESFFIGDEAHAETALARAGELIARLAPEQTPKWLEEEQRHCRALLDAWGRYRSADTSASFPEWCEAQGLVFGFSQAFYYRR
;
A
#
# COMPACT_ATOMS: atom_id res chain seq x y z
N MET A 1 -14.57 5.72 24.93
CA MET A 1 -15.01 5.58 23.52
C MET A 1 -13.91 6.14 22.58
N HIS A 2 -12.68 5.60 22.64
CA HIS A 2 -11.52 6.07 21.85
C HIS A 2 -10.57 4.95 21.37
N TYR A 3 -10.94 3.67 21.54
CA TYR A 3 -10.05 2.53 21.25
C TYR A 3 -9.57 2.50 19.78
N TRP A 4 -10.43 2.89 18.82
CA TRP A 4 -10.13 2.75 17.40
C TRP A 4 -9.08 3.74 16.84
N ASN A 5 -8.78 4.82 17.55
CA ASN A 5 -7.74 5.80 17.15
C ASN A 5 -6.51 5.80 18.07
N GLN A 6 -6.48 4.88 19.03
CA GLN A 6 -5.43 4.82 20.03
C GLN A 6 -4.05 4.64 19.40
N ASP A 7 -3.91 3.66 18.49
CA ASP A 7 -2.64 3.37 17.83
C ASP A 7 -2.14 4.54 16.97
N ASN A 8 -3.06 5.25 16.30
CA ASN A 8 -2.74 6.46 15.55
C ASN A 8 -2.20 7.56 16.45
N PHE A 9 -2.87 7.85 17.57
CA PHE A 9 -2.45 8.90 18.52
C PHE A 9 -1.14 8.56 19.23
N GLN A 10 -0.96 7.31 19.64
CA GLN A 10 0.30 6.83 20.20
C GLN A 10 1.45 6.94 19.19
N SER A 11 1.21 6.57 17.93
CA SER A 11 2.21 6.70 16.87
C SER A 11 2.57 8.17 16.60
N LEU A 12 1.59 9.07 16.54
CA LEU A 12 1.84 10.50 16.35
C LEU A 12 2.62 11.12 17.52
N THR A 13 2.39 10.65 18.75
CA THR A 13 3.17 11.08 19.94
C THR A 13 4.62 10.64 19.82
N ALA A 14 4.87 9.35 19.54
CA ALA A 14 6.23 8.82 19.39
C ALA A 14 6.99 9.50 18.25
N ILE A 15 6.31 9.79 17.13
CA ILE A 15 6.88 10.54 16.02
C ILE A 15 7.22 11.97 16.45
N ALA A 16 6.32 12.65 17.14
CA ALA A 16 6.59 14.00 17.61
C ALA A 16 7.83 14.07 18.50
N GLU A 17 7.97 13.14 19.45
CA GLU A 17 9.14 13.06 20.34
C GLU A 17 10.42 12.80 19.55
N ALA A 18 10.40 11.86 18.60
CA ALA A 18 11.57 11.53 17.78
C ALA A 18 12.02 12.65 16.85
N TYR A 19 11.13 13.58 16.48
CA TYR A 19 11.38 14.69 15.58
C TYR A 19 11.54 16.04 16.27
N ALA A 20 11.26 16.15 17.58
CA ALA A 20 11.32 17.41 18.32
C ALA A 20 12.72 18.02 18.33
N ASP A 21 13.75 17.18 18.50
CA ASP A 21 15.15 17.61 18.59
C ASP A 21 15.88 17.55 17.23
N ARG A 22 15.17 17.24 16.14
CA ARG A 22 15.77 17.19 14.79
C ARG A 22 15.76 18.58 14.16
N PRO A 23 16.92 19.16 13.83
CA PRO A 23 16.99 20.49 13.23
C PRO A 23 16.17 20.61 11.95
N GLY A 24 15.27 21.57 11.88
CA GLY A 24 14.40 21.80 10.72
C GLY A 24 13.15 20.90 10.67
N CYS A 25 12.90 20.09 11.70
CA CYS A 25 11.69 19.27 11.84
C CYS A 25 10.73 19.74 12.95
N GLU A 26 11.04 20.87 13.60
CA GLU A 26 10.31 21.37 14.76
C GLU A 26 8.83 21.61 14.42
N GLY A 27 8.56 22.16 13.24
CA GLY A 27 7.19 22.37 12.74
C GLY A 27 6.45 21.07 12.42
N PHE A 28 7.15 20.01 12.02
CA PHE A 28 6.56 18.70 11.79
C PHE A 28 6.26 17.96 13.10
N ALA A 29 7.16 18.04 14.08
CA ALA A 29 6.92 17.54 15.43
C ALA A 29 5.70 18.24 16.06
N ALA A 30 5.65 19.58 15.99
CA ALA A 30 4.50 20.36 16.46
C ALA A 30 3.20 19.98 15.76
N TYR A 31 3.22 19.75 14.44
CA TYR A 31 2.08 19.21 13.70
C TYR A 31 1.59 17.88 14.30
N CYS A 32 2.49 16.92 14.54
CA CYS A 32 2.15 15.60 15.07
C CYS A 32 1.51 15.70 16.48
N GLN A 33 2.10 16.50 17.38
CA GLN A 33 1.54 16.73 18.73
C GLN A 33 0.16 17.37 18.68
N LEU A 34 -0.04 18.38 17.82
CA LEU A 34 -1.32 19.06 17.70
C LEU A 34 -2.39 18.14 17.07
N ARG A 35 -2.00 17.26 16.14
CA ARG A 35 -2.91 16.27 15.55
C ARG A 35 -3.38 15.24 16.56
N GLU A 36 -2.47 14.74 17.39
CA GLU A 36 -2.80 13.80 18.46
C GLU A 36 -3.86 14.38 19.41
N ARG A 37 -3.70 15.65 19.81
CA ARG A 37 -4.65 16.39 20.66
C ARG A 37 -5.97 16.77 19.98
N GLY A 38 -6.19 16.36 18.72
CA GLY A 38 -7.36 16.72 17.93
C GLY A 38 -7.41 18.19 17.46
N LEU A 39 -6.32 18.94 17.59
CA LEU A 39 -6.24 20.36 17.25
C LEU A 39 -5.94 20.58 15.75
N LYS A 40 -6.92 20.26 14.89
CA LYS A 40 -6.76 20.27 13.42
C LYS A 40 -6.26 21.61 12.84
N LYS A 41 -6.87 22.74 13.21
CA LYS A 41 -6.50 24.06 12.65
C LYS A 41 -5.06 24.47 13.05
N PRO A 42 -4.68 24.46 14.34
CA PRO A 42 -3.29 24.72 14.73
C PRO A 42 -2.29 23.75 14.10
N ALA A 43 -2.62 22.46 14.00
CA ALA A 43 -1.75 21.48 13.38
C ALA A 43 -1.45 21.85 11.92
N LEU A 44 -2.47 22.18 11.13
CA LEU A 44 -2.28 22.57 9.73
C LEU A 44 -1.47 23.86 9.57
N GLN A 45 -1.55 24.78 10.53
CA GLN A 45 -0.70 25.98 10.54
C GLN A 45 0.76 25.64 10.81
N ALA A 46 1.04 24.78 11.79
CA ALA A 46 2.40 24.28 12.06
C ALA A 46 2.98 23.55 10.84
N LEU A 47 2.16 22.71 10.19
CA LEU A 47 2.54 22.00 8.98
C LEU A 47 2.84 22.93 7.81
N ALA A 48 2.04 23.98 7.63
CA ALA A 48 2.30 24.98 6.58
C ALA A 48 3.64 25.69 6.79
N GLY A 49 3.97 26.05 8.03
CA GLY A 49 5.27 26.62 8.39
C GLY A 49 6.43 25.66 8.10
N PHE A 50 6.29 24.38 8.46
CA PHE A 50 7.25 23.33 8.13
C PHE A 50 7.48 23.19 6.62
N ILE A 51 6.41 23.11 5.83
CA ILE A 51 6.51 23.00 4.36
C ILE A 51 7.19 24.24 3.77
N ALA A 52 6.86 25.44 4.25
CA ALA A 52 7.51 26.67 3.79
C ALA A 52 9.02 26.66 4.09
N ALA A 53 9.42 26.25 5.29
CA ALA A 53 10.83 26.11 5.64
C ALA A 53 11.54 25.08 4.75
N CYS A 54 10.93 23.92 4.50
CA CYS A 54 11.49 22.90 3.61
C CYS A 54 11.69 23.44 2.19
N ARG A 55 10.72 24.20 1.63
CA ARG A 55 10.84 24.79 0.29
C ARG A 55 12.01 25.77 0.14
N HIS A 56 12.45 26.39 1.23
CA HIS A 56 13.60 27.30 1.25
C HIS A 56 14.94 26.59 1.53
N ALA A 57 14.92 25.32 1.91
CA ALA A 57 16.12 24.54 2.09
C ALA A 57 16.79 24.18 0.75
N PRO A 58 18.09 23.89 0.74
CA PRO A 58 18.78 23.29 -0.41
C PRO A 58 18.05 22.04 -0.94
N LEU A 59 18.11 21.81 -2.26
CA LEU A 59 17.34 20.76 -2.93
C LEU A 59 17.70 19.34 -2.43
N ASP A 60 18.96 19.09 -2.13
CA ASP A 60 19.44 17.86 -1.50
C ASP A 60 18.77 17.62 -0.14
N VAL A 61 18.65 18.67 0.69
CA VAL A 61 17.93 18.60 1.97
C VAL A 61 16.44 18.33 1.75
N GLN A 62 15.82 18.94 0.74
CA GLN A 62 14.41 18.67 0.39
C GLN A 62 14.18 17.21 0.00
N ARG A 63 15.09 16.64 -0.80
CA ARG A 63 15.04 15.23 -1.22
C ARG A 63 15.24 14.28 -0.05
N GLU A 64 16.23 14.56 0.80
CA GLU A 64 16.48 13.77 2.01
C GLU A 64 15.23 13.76 2.91
N ARG A 65 14.64 14.92 3.17
CA ARG A 65 13.39 15.04 3.93
C ARG A 65 12.23 14.32 3.28
N ALA A 66 12.12 14.36 1.96
CA ALA A 66 11.06 13.65 1.26
C ALA A 66 11.18 12.13 1.39
N CYS A 67 12.39 11.59 1.24
CA CYS A 67 12.69 10.18 1.46
C CYS A 67 12.39 9.77 2.91
N GLU A 68 12.86 10.56 3.87
CA GLU A 68 12.68 10.30 5.29
C GLU A 68 11.19 10.22 5.68
N LEU A 69 10.39 11.22 5.27
CA LEU A 69 8.96 11.26 5.58
C LEU A 69 8.14 10.20 4.83
N ALA A 70 8.55 9.85 3.60
CA ALA A 70 7.94 8.74 2.86
C ALA A 70 8.23 7.39 3.53
N ALA A 71 9.47 7.17 3.97
CA ALA A 71 9.86 5.98 4.73
C ALA A 71 9.11 5.89 6.06
N LEU A 72 9.03 7.00 6.81
CA LEU A 72 8.29 7.07 8.06
C LEU A 72 6.81 6.68 7.86
N HIS A 73 6.18 7.21 6.82
CA HIS A 73 4.81 6.87 6.48
C HIS A 73 4.65 5.39 6.13
N TYR A 74 5.55 4.85 5.32
CA TYR A 74 5.54 3.45 4.91
C TYR A 74 5.68 2.49 6.08
N HIS A 75 6.61 2.77 7.01
CA HIS A 75 6.90 1.90 8.15
C HIS A 75 5.97 2.11 9.36
N THR A 76 5.08 3.12 9.32
CA THR A 76 4.17 3.42 10.43
C THR A 76 2.70 3.42 9.98
N PRO A 77 2.15 2.27 9.52
CA PRO A 77 0.78 2.19 9.00
C PRO A 77 -0.28 2.58 10.04
N ALA A 78 0.00 2.41 11.34
CA ALA A 78 -0.89 2.83 12.42
C ALA A 78 -1.12 4.35 12.45
N ALA A 79 -0.13 5.16 12.02
CA ALA A 79 -0.22 6.61 11.95
C ALA A 79 -0.94 7.09 10.66
N HIS A 80 -2.16 6.62 10.42
CA HIS A 80 -2.91 6.91 9.19
C HIS A 80 -3.18 8.41 8.97
N GLN A 81 -3.04 9.25 9.99
CA GLN A 81 -3.17 10.71 9.90
C GLN A 81 -1.84 11.47 9.75
N LEU A 82 -0.72 10.77 9.63
CA LEU A 82 0.62 11.37 9.55
C LEU A 82 0.76 12.34 8.37
N LEU A 83 0.41 11.90 7.16
CA LEU A 83 0.57 12.71 5.95
C LEU A 83 -0.75 13.38 5.57
N ALA A 84 -0.99 14.59 6.11
CA ALA A 84 -2.07 15.44 5.63
C ALA A 84 -1.84 15.86 4.17
N GLN A 85 -2.93 16.17 3.46
CA GLN A 85 -2.90 16.46 2.03
C GLN A 85 -1.84 17.50 1.60
N PRO A 86 -1.64 18.65 2.29
CA PRO A 86 -0.62 19.61 1.90
C PRO A 86 0.81 19.02 1.91
N LEU A 87 1.10 18.14 2.88
CA LEU A 87 2.38 17.47 2.96
C LEU A 87 2.51 16.42 1.85
N ARG A 88 1.49 15.60 1.60
CA ARG A 88 1.47 14.64 0.48
C ARG A 88 1.73 15.32 -0.87
N VAL A 89 1.11 16.49 -1.10
CA VAL A 89 1.32 17.27 -2.33
C VAL A 89 2.76 17.75 -2.42
N TYR A 90 3.32 18.35 -1.36
CA TYR A 90 4.71 18.80 -1.35
C TYR A 90 5.70 17.66 -1.61
N LEU A 91 5.58 16.56 -0.86
CA LEU A 91 6.43 15.38 -1.01
C LEU A 91 6.35 14.81 -2.44
N GLY A 92 5.13 14.69 -2.96
CA GLY A 92 4.91 14.21 -4.33
C GLY A 92 5.58 15.10 -5.37
N GLN A 93 5.53 16.42 -5.23
CA GLN A 93 6.18 17.36 -6.16
C GLN A 93 7.70 17.19 -6.18
N ILE A 94 8.34 17.06 -5.01
CA ILE A 94 9.80 16.89 -4.92
C ILE A 94 10.24 15.56 -5.52
N LEU A 95 9.53 14.47 -5.20
CA LEU A 95 9.86 13.13 -5.67
C LEU A 95 9.62 12.99 -7.18
N GLU A 96 8.50 13.50 -7.69
CA GLU A 96 8.17 13.47 -9.12
C GLU A 96 9.17 14.29 -9.95
N ALA A 97 9.52 15.50 -9.50
CA ALA A 97 10.56 16.30 -10.16
C ALA A 97 11.91 15.57 -10.17
N TRP A 98 12.24 14.87 -9.08
CA TRP A 98 13.47 14.06 -9.03
C TRP A 98 13.41 12.85 -9.97
N CYS A 99 12.27 12.17 -10.10
CA CYS A 99 12.09 11.09 -11.09
C CYS A 99 12.30 11.58 -12.53
N GLN A 100 11.87 12.81 -12.85
CA GLN A 100 12.01 13.41 -14.19
C GLN A 100 13.47 13.68 -14.57
N GLU A 101 14.38 13.80 -13.60
CA GLU A 101 15.82 13.90 -13.85
C GLU A 101 16.47 12.55 -14.23
N ALA A 102 15.69 11.47 -14.25
CA ALA A 102 16.14 10.11 -14.54
C ALA A 102 17.40 9.68 -13.76
N PRO A 103 17.42 9.83 -12.42
CA PRO A 103 18.57 9.46 -11.62
C PRO A 103 18.80 7.94 -11.66
N PRO A 104 20.06 7.47 -11.69
CA PRO A 104 20.40 6.05 -11.65
C PRO A 104 20.26 5.50 -10.22
N SER A 105 19.07 5.62 -9.65
CA SER A 105 18.76 5.23 -8.28
C SER A 105 17.29 4.86 -8.15
N PRO A 106 16.93 3.77 -7.46
CA PRO A 106 15.54 3.39 -7.24
C PRO A 106 14.82 4.33 -6.25
N VAL A 107 15.56 5.08 -5.43
CA VAL A 107 15.06 5.86 -4.29
C VAL A 107 13.90 6.82 -4.63
N PRO A 108 14.03 7.73 -5.61
CA PRO A 108 12.95 8.65 -5.95
C PRO A 108 11.70 7.93 -6.46
N TYR A 109 11.88 6.91 -7.31
CA TYR A 109 10.78 6.11 -7.85
C TYR A 109 10.05 5.35 -6.73
N ARG A 110 10.79 4.66 -5.86
CA ARG A 110 10.24 3.93 -4.71
C ARG A 110 9.37 4.83 -3.83
N TRP A 111 9.88 6.00 -3.46
CA TRP A 111 9.15 6.89 -2.57
C TRP A 111 8.04 7.67 -3.29
N ALA A 112 8.20 8.00 -4.57
CA ALA A 112 7.11 8.55 -5.39
C ALA A 112 5.93 7.57 -5.43
N ALA A 113 6.19 6.28 -5.66
CA ALA A 113 5.18 5.23 -5.66
C ALA A 113 4.40 5.17 -4.33
N VAL A 114 5.12 5.26 -3.19
CA VAL A 114 4.51 5.26 -1.86
C VAL A 114 3.62 6.49 -1.63
N ILE A 115 4.08 7.69 -2.00
CA ILE A 115 3.37 8.94 -1.73
C ILE A 115 2.21 9.18 -2.71
N LYS A 116 2.37 8.77 -3.97
CA LYS A 116 1.38 8.94 -5.04
C LYS A 116 0.40 7.77 -5.11
N GLU A 117 0.70 6.65 -4.47
CA GLU A 117 -0.06 5.40 -4.54
C GLU A 117 -0.20 4.89 -5.98
N ASP A 118 0.87 5.05 -6.78
CA ASP A 118 0.93 4.66 -8.19
C ASP A 118 2.01 3.59 -8.41
N THR A 119 1.58 2.42 -8.88
CA THR A 119 2.44 1.26 -9.11
C THR A 119 3.40 1.43 -10.27
N ALA A 120 3.15 2.36 -11.21
CA ALA A 120 4.06 2.63 -12.31
C ALA A 120 5.46 3.01 -11.81
N TYR A 121 5.53 3.80 -10.74
CA TYR A 121 6.80 4.16 -10.11
C TYR A 121 7.50 2.97 -9.43
N PHE A 122 6.78 1.96 -8.93
CA PHE A 122 7.44 0.75 -8.41
C PHE A 122 8.10 -0.06 -9.54
N HIS A 123 7.48 -0.12 -10.73
CA HIS A 123 8.13 -0.74 -11.89
C HIS A 123 9.42 0.01 -12.26
N GLN A 124 9.39 1.34 -12.30
CA GLN A 124 10.59 2.15 -12.56
C GLN A 124 11.67 1.95 -11.48
N ALA A 125 11.29 1.80 -10.20
CA ALA A 125 12.24 1.47 -9.14
C ALA A 125 12.94 0.12 -9.41
N LEU A 126 12.19 -0.90 -9.86
CA LEU A 126 12.75 -2.21 -10.22
C LEU A 126 13.62 -2.20 -11.48
N GLU A 127 13.42 -1.25 -12.39
CA GLU A 127 14.33 -1.03 -13.52
C GLU A 127 15.70 -0.54 -13.06
N GLN A 128 15.75 0.25 -11.97
CA GLN A 128 17.02 0.74 -11.39
C GLN A 128 17.65 -0.27 -10.43
N ASP A 129 16.84 -0.95 -9.64
CA ASP A 129 17.27 -2.01 -8.72
C ASP A 129 16.27 -3.18 -8.73
N PRO A 130 16.57 -4.26 -9.47
CA PRO A 130 15.71 -5.44 -9.52
C PRO A 130 15.48 -6.11 -8.16
N ASN A 131 16.27 -5.81 -7.13
CA ASN A 131 16.11 -6.41 -5.81
C ASN A 131 15.52 -5.44 -4.78
N ASP A 132 14.90 -4.34 -5.24
CA ASP A 132 14.21 -3.40 -4.36
C ASP A 132 13.04 -4.09 -3.63
N ALA A 133 13.28 -4.46 -2.38
CA ALA A 133 12.32 -5.25 -1.58
C ALA A 133 10.98 -4.53 -1.39
N ILE A 134 10.97 -3.20 -1.27
CA ILE A 134 9.74 -2.43 -1.11
C ILE A 134 8.92 -2.48 -2.41
N ALA A 135 9.56 -2.29 -3.55
CA ALA A 135 8.88 -2.35 -4.85
C ALA A 135 8.39 -3.77 -5.16
N LEU A 136 9.21 -4.80 -4.94
CA LEU A 136 8.82 -6.21 -5.09
C LEU A 136 7.58 -6.54 -4.26
N TYR A 137 7.63 -6.25 -2.96
CA TYR A 137 6.52 -6.50 -2.04
C TYR A 137 5.26 -5.75 -2.46
N ARG A 138 5.36 -4.44 -2.75
CA ARG A 138 4.17 -3.63 -3.06
C ARG A 138 3.52 -4.01 -4.38
N LEU A 139 4.29 -4.40 -5.38
CA LEU A 139 3.75 -4.91 -6.63
C LEU A 139 3.11 -6.30 -6.45
N ALA A 140 3.72 -7.19 -5.66
CA ALA A 140 3.12 -8.49 -5.34
C ALA A 140 1.74 -8.33 -4.67
N VAL A 141 1.65 -7.45 -3.67
CA VAL A 141 0.38 -7.12 -3.00
C VAL A 141 -0.63 -6.52 -3.99
N ALA A 142 -0.20 -5.62 -4.87
CA ALA A 142 -1.09 -5.01 -5.86
C ALA A 142 -1.65 -6.04 -6.84
N TYR A 143 -0.82 -6.97 -7.35
CA TYR A 143 -1.28 -8.03 -8.24
C TYR A 143 -2.20 -9.04 -7.54
N LEU A 144 -1.92 -9.41 -6.29
CA LEU A 144 -2.85 -10.25 -5.51
C LEU A 144 -4.19 -9.54 -5.28
N GLY A 145 -4.18 -8.24 -4.97
CA GLY A 145 -5.39 -7.43 -4.87
C GLY A 145 -6.19 -7.35 -6.18
N GLN A 146 -5.53 -7.42 -7.35
CA GLN A 146 -6.24 -7.54 -8.63
C GLN A 146 -6.92 -8.90 -8.79
N VAL A 147 -6.31 -9.99 -8.30
CA VAL A 147 -6.94 -11.32 -8.34
C VAL A 147 -8.13 -11.37 -7.38
N ASP A 148 -7.96 -10.88 -6.15
CA ASP A 148 -9.03 -10.75 -5.16
C ASP A 148 -10.22 -9.97 -5.75
N TYR A 149 -9.99 -8.78 -6.30
CA TYR A 149 -11.04 -7.98 -6.94
C TYR A 149 -11.82 -8.75 -8.01
N GLN A 150 -11.11 -9.49 -8.88
CA GLN A 150 -11.72 -10.24 -9.98
C GLN A 150 -12.50 -11.47 -9.52
N THR A 151 -12.15 -12.02 -8.36
CA THR A 151 -12.72 -13.23 -7.78
C THR A 151 -13.70 -12.96 -6.63
N HIS A 152 -13.85 -11.71 -6.19
CA HIS A 152 -14.61 -11.35 -4.99
C HIS A 152 -16.10 -11.72 -5.05
N HIS A 153 -16.68 -11.88 -6.25
CA HIS A 153 -18.07 -12.32 -6.45
C HIS A 153 -18.23 -13.83 -6.72
N LEU A 154 -17.18 -14.63 -6.54
CA LEU A 154 -17.28 -16.08 -6.73
C LEU A 154 -18.24 -16.75 -5.74
N GLY A 155 -18.49 -16.13 -4.58
CA GLY A 155 -19.57 -16.55 -3.67
C GLY A 155 -20.96 -16.53 -4.30
N GLU A 156 -21.14 -15.73 -5.36
CA GLU A 156 -22.37 -15.63 -6.16
C GLU A 156 -22.27 -16.45 -7.46
N SER A 157 -21.25 -17.31 -7.57
CA SER A 157 -20.93 -18.05 -8.79
C SER A 157 -20.63 -17.14 -9.99
N PHE A 158 -20.08 -15.96 -9.73
CA PHE A 158 -19.83 -14.95 -10.75
C PHE A 158 -18.40 -14.44 -10.69
N PHE A 159 -17.67 -14.61 -11.79
CA PHE A 159 -16.34 -14.04 -11.99
C PHE A 159 -16.51 -12.66 -12.63
N ILE A 160 -16.22 -11.59 -11.89
CA ILE A 160 -16.45 -10.21 -12.37
C ILE A 160 -15.37 -9.75 -13.36
N GLY A 161 -14.17 -10.32 -13.25
CA GLY A 161 -13.01 -9.97 -14.06
C GLY A 161 -12.84 -10.77 -15.35
N ASP A 162 -11.60 -10.78 -15.83
CA ASP A 162 -11.16 -11.61 -16.94
C ASP A 162 -10.24 -12.72 -16.42
N GLU A 163 -10.55 -13.98 -16.73
CA GLU A 163 -9.82 -15.12 -16.19
C GLU A 163 -8.34 -15.12 -16.62
N ALA A 164 -8.05 -14.73 -17.87
CA ALA A 164 -6.67 -14.68 -18.37
C ALA A 164 -5.87 -13.56 -17.71
N HIS A 165 -6.51 -12.42 -17.42
CA HIS A 165 -5.92 -11.34 -16.65
C HIS A 165 -5.66 -11.77 -15.20
N ALA A 166 -6.59 -12.44 -14.54
CA ALA A 166 -6.39 -12.95 -13.17
C ALA A 166 -5.22 -13.95 -13.11
N GLU A 167 -5.12 -14.86 -14.07
CA GLU A 167 -3.99 -15.79 -14.18
C GLU A 167 -2.65 -15.05 -14.39
N THR A 168 -2.65 -14.05 -15.26
CA THR A 168 -1.45 -13.21 -15.52
C THR A 168 -1.04 -12.46 -14.26
N ALA A 169 -1.99 -11.83 -13.55
CA ALA A 169 -1.73 -11.12 -12.31
C ALA A 169 -1.18 -12.05 -11.23
N LEU A 170 -1.77 -13.24 -11.06
CA LEU A 170 -1.29 -14.23 -10.10
C LEU A 170 0.12 -14.73 -10.43
N ALA A 171 0.42 -14.96 -11.71
CA ALA A 171 1.76 -15.34 -12.15
C ALA A 171 2.78 -14.23 -11.83
N ARG A 172 2.44 -12.96 -12.12
CA ARG A 172 3.29 -11.80 -11.78
C ARG A 172 3.51 -11.66 -10.28
N ALA A 173 2.49 -11.84 -9.46
CA ALA A 173 2.64 -11.85 -8.01
C ALA A 173 3.63 -12.94 -7.58
N GLY A 174 3.50 -14.15 -8.10
CA GLY A 174 4.40 -15.26 -7.80
C GLY A 174 5.87 -15.01 -8.19
N GLU A 175 6.10 -14.43 -9.37
CA GLU A 175 7.46 -14.04 -9.81
C GLU A 175 8.11 -13.03 -8.85
N LEU A 176 7.34 -12.07 -8.35
CA LEU A 176 7.82 -11.04 -7.43
C LEU A 176 8.07 -11.61 -6.03
N ILE A 177 7.15 -12.44 -5.53
CA ILE A 177 7.29 -13.11 -4.22
C ILE A 177 8.53 -13.98 -4.20
N ALA A 178 8.79 -14.75 -5.26
CA ALA A 178 9.96 -15.62 -5.36
C ALA A 178 11.31 -14.87 -5.34
N ARG A 179 11.31 -13.55 -5.59
CA ARG A 179 12.51 -12.70 -5.58
C ARG A 179 12.76 -12.03 -4.23
N LEU A 180 11.77 -12.00 -3.33
CA LEU A 180 11.95 -11.46 -1.99
C LEU A 180 12.81 -12.40 -1.15
N ALA A 181 13.67 -11.83 -0.30
CA ALA A 181 14.41 -12.62 0.68
C ALA A 181 13.44 -13.22 1.72
N PRO A 182 13.72 -14.41 2.30
CA PRO A 182 12.81 -15.05 3.27
C PRO A 182 12.43 -14.14 4.46
N GLU A 183 13.36 -13.32 4.95
CA GLU A 183 13.12 -12.36 6.02
C GLU A 183 12.25 -11.16 5.60
N GLN A 184 12.10 -10.93 4.29
CA GLN A 184 11.29 -9.87 3.68
C GLN A 184 9.94 -10.38 3.17
N THR A 185 9.70 -11.69 3.20
CA THR A 185 8.46 -12.33 2.71
C THR A 185 7.55 -12.64 3.90
N PRO A 186 6.50 -11.84 4.14
CA PRO A 186 5.54 -12.17 5.19
C PRO A 186 4.78 -13.45 4.81
N LYS A 187 4.57 -14.36 5.78
CA LYS A 187 3.85 -15.62 5.55
C LYS A 187 2.49 -15.44 4.89
N TRP A 188 1.78 -14.38 5.27
CA TRP A 188 0.46 -14.09 4.72
C TRP A 188 0.50 -13.89 3.19
N LEU A 189 1.61 -13.38 2.63
CA LEU A 189 1.75 -13.13 1.21
C LEU A 189 1.82 -14.44 0.41
N GLU A 190 2.53 -15.43 0.93
CA GLU A 190 2.61 -16.78 0.34
C GLU A 190 1.31 -17.56 0.53
N GLU A 191 0.64 -17.36 1.68
CA GLU A 191 -0.69 -17.91 1.95
C GLU A 191 -1.72 -17.36 0.98
N GLU A 192 -1.71 -16.04 0.74
CA GLU A 192 -2.61 -15.37 -0.18
C GLU A 192 -2.38 -15.83 -1.62
N GLN A 193 -1.13 -15.91 -2.07
CA GLN A 193 -0.82 -16.44 -3.40
C GLN A 193 -1.34 -17.89 -3.58
N ARG A 194 -1.17 -18.75 -2.58
CA ARG A 194 -1.70 -20.12 -2.60
C ARG A 194 -3.22 -20.14 -2.59
N HIS A 195 -3.85 -19.25 -1.82
CA HIS A 195 -5.30 -19.10 -1.79
C HIS A 195 -5.85 -18.70 -3.16
N CYS A 196 -5.32 -17.64 -3.77
CA CYS A 196 -5.71 -17.20 -5.11
C CYS A 196 -5.54 -18.31 -6.16
N ARG A 197 -4.42 -19.05 -6.12
CA ARG A 197 -4.19 -20.19 -7.02
C ARG A 197 -5.26 -21.27 -6.86
N ALA A 198 -5.51 -21.71 -5.63
CA ALA A 198 -6.52 -22.73 -5.36
C ALA A 198 -7.92 -22.29 -5.82
N LEU A 199 -8.24 -20.99 -5.66
CA LEU A 199 -9.51 -20.41 -6.06
C LEU A 199 -9.69 -20.38 -7.59
N LEU A 200 -8.68 -19.93 -8.34
CA LEU A 200 -8.71 -19.93 -9.81
C LEU A 200 -8.76 -21.34 -10.39
N ASP A 201 -7.98 -22.27 -9.85
CA ASP A 201 -7.99 -23.68 -10.29
C ASP A 201 -9.38 -24.32 -10.03
N ALA A 202 -9.99 -24.04 -8.87
CA ALA A 202 -11.33 -24.49 -8.53
C ALA A 202 -12.37 -23.90 -9.49
N TRP A 203 -12.27 -22.60 -9.80
CA TRP A 203 -13.16 -21.93 -10.75
C TRP A 203 -13.09 -22.54 -12.14
N GLY A 204 -11.88 -22.78 -12.67
CA GLY A 204 -11.71 -23.41 -13.98
C GLY A 204 -12.31 -24.81 -14.05
N ARG A 205 -12.16 -25.60 -12.98
CA ARG A 205 -12.79 -26.92 -12.85
C ARG A 205 -14.32 -26.83 -12.78
N TYR A 206 -14.85 -25.89 -12.00
CA TYR A 206 -16.30 -25.64 -11.89
C TYR A 206 -16.90 -25.26 -13.24
N ARG A 207 -16.26 -24.36 -13.99
CA ARG A 207 -16.71 -23.95 -15.33
C ARG A 207 -16.77 -25.08 -16.34
N SER A 208 -15.93 -26.10 -16.14
CA SER A 208 -15.87 -27.30 -16.98
C SER A 208 -16.79 -28.42 -16.49
N ALA A 209 -17.39 -28.27 -15.30
CA ALA A 209 -18.27 -29.28 -14.72
C ALA A 209 -19.69 -29.13 -15.28
N ASP A 210 -20.30 -30.26 -15.65
CA ASP A 210 -21.73 -30.31 -15.94
C ASP A 210 -22.50 -30.37 -14.61
N THR A 211 -22.78 -29.20 -14.04
CA THR A 211 -23.41 -29.04 -12.73
C THR A 211 -24.42 -27.89 -12.74
N SER A 212 -25.51 -28.05 -12.00
CA SER A 212 -26.46 -26.97 -11.70
C SER A 212 -26.22 -26.32 -10.33
N ALA A 213 -25.28 -26.86 -9.55
CA ALA A 213 -24.92 -26.31 -8.24
C ALA A 213 -24.20 -24.97 -8.41
N SER A 214 -24.37 -24.07 -7.45
CA SER A 214 -23.56 -22.85 -7.35
C SER A 214 -22.07 -23.19 -7.11
N PHE A 215 -21.17 -22.26 -7.39
CA PHE A 215 -19.73 -22.43 -7.15
C PHE A 215 -19.41 -22.79 -5.69
N PRO A 216 -20.01 -22.16 -4.66
CA PRO A 216 -19.78 -22.57 -3.27
C PRO A 216 -20.26 -24.00 -2.97
N GLU A 217 -21.47 -24.36 -3.42
CA GLU A 217 -22.01 -25.72 -3.23
C GLU A 217 -21.15 -26.77 -3.95
N TRP A 218 -20.70 -26.45 -5.16
CA TRP A 218 -19.78 -27.31 -5.90
C TRP A 218 -18.44 -27.46 -5.17
N CYS A 219 -17.87 -26.37 -4.64
CA CYS A 219 -16.65 -26.42 -3.84
C CYS A 219 -16.81 -27.32 -2.61
N GLU A 220 -17.91 -27.17 -1.86
CA GLU A 220 -18.21 -28.00 -0.69
C GLU A 220 -18.31 -29.49 -1.06
N ALA A 221 -18.99 -29.81 -2.16
CA ALA A 221 -19.09 -31.18 -2.67
C ALA A 221 -17.73 -31.77 -3.10
N GLN A 222 -16.75 -30.92 -3.46
CA GLN A 222 -15.38 -31.32 -3.76
C GLN A 222 -14.46 -31.32 -2.53
N GLY A 223 -14.97 -31.00 -1.33
CA GLY A 223 -14.17 -30.86 -0.11
C GLY A 223 -13.24 -29.65 -0.10
N LEU A 224 -13.53 -28.63 -0.92
CA LEU A 224 -12.79 -27.37 -0.97
C LEU A 224 -13.44 -26.35 -0.05
N VAL A 225 -12.63 -25.62 0.72
CA VAL A 225 -13.11 -24.62 1.69
C VAL A 225 -12.54 -23.26 1.33
N PHE A 226 -13.44 -22.32 1.00
CA PHE A 226 -13.12 -20.92 0.73
C PHE A 226 -14.01 -20.01 1.59
N GLY A 227 -13.45 -18.89 2.06
CA GLY A 227 -14.22 -17.86 2.76
C GLY A 227 -14.84 -16.90 1.76
N PHE A 228 -16.12 -17.04 1.45
CA PHE A 228 -16.84 -16.11 0.57
C PHE A 228 -17.47 -14.98 1.38
N SER A 229 -17.25 -13.74 0.96
CA SER A 229 -17.95 -12.57 1.50
C SER A 229 -19.44 -12.60 1.12
N GLN A 230 -20.35 -12.40 2.07
CA GLN A 230 -21.77 -12.21 1.75
C GLN A 230 -22.00 -10.78 1.25
N ALA A 231 -22.42 -10.62 0.00
CA ALA A 231 -22.84 -9.33 -0.54
C ALA A 231 -24.30 -9.01 -0.14
N PHE A 232 -24.50 -7.88 0.55
CA PHE A 232 -25.84 -7.37 0.85
C PHE A 232 -26.24 -6.31 -0.19
N TYR A 233 -27.04 -6.71 -1.16
CA TYR A 233 -27.62 -5.77 -2.13
C TYR A 233 -28.84 -5.07 -1.52
N TYR A 234 -28.71 -3.77 -1.22
CA TYR A 234 -29.87 -2.95 -0.87
C TYR A 234 -30.75 -2.74 -2.11
N ARG A 235 -32.01 -3.21 -2.05
CA ARG A 235 -33.01 -2.88 -3.07
C ARG A 235 -33.25 -1.37 -3.04
N ARG A 236 -33.14 -0.71 -4.21
CA ARG A 236 -33.61 0.67 -4.40
C ARG A 236 -35.13 0.70 -4.52
#